data_AF-A0A3D9H4C3-F1
#
_entry.id   AF-A0A3D9H4C3-F1
#
_cell.length_a   1.000
_cell.length_b   1.000
_cell.length_c   1.000
_cell.angle_alpha   90.00
_cell.angle_beta   90.00
_cell.angle_gamma   90.00
#
_symmetry.space_group_name_H-M   'P 1'
#
loop_
_entity.id
_entity.type
_entity.pdbx_description
1 polymer ?
#
loop_
_entity_poly.entity_id
_entity_poly.type
_entity_poly.pdbx_seq_one_letter_code
_entity_poly.pdbx_strand_id
1 'polypeptide(L)'
;MSWKYTGPVMLLSGIGLGSGQASATDPVPDSLQNVEVEGYMIDTVERALPEQRQVGAEFLDPQYDPNISFTADSQVAVTFISEGAGYRNTLGYFSYDAGAFDGLTFGDIDLNGSGSISARELEGISGINEVGIVFGNASGSGGFAGSGGTLNTGDTWVIGDGSFSLTDDSWTMEGGTVFEQDTQLGFFVAANAWTGDEIKGWDNNQEVNTYWSLDFLNPENAASATLDDVSDVSRHVAMLNVEGENQILMGFEDLLRPYGDNDFNDAVFLVRTNPEDGFDTSNLPTVSPAPSPGLGLIGTSFLVGAGFLATTRTRRRK
;
A
#
# COMPACT_ATOMS: atom_id res chain seq x y z
N MET A 1 22.74 -45.79 33.17
CA MET A 1 21.89 -45.74 31.95
C MET A 1 21.48 -44.30 31.75
N SER A 2 22.16 -43.60 30.85
CA SER A 2 21.86 -42.25 30.39
C SER A 2 22.02 -42.34 28.88
N TRP A 3 20.93 -42.18 28.16
CA TRP A 3 20.94 -42.16 26.69
C TRP A 3 21.04 -40.70 26.27
N LYS A 4 22.23 -40.31 25.80
CA LYS A 4 22.41 -39.12 24.98
C LYS A 4 22.07 -39.52 23.55
N TYR A 5 21.04 -38.92 22.96
CA TYR A 5 20.82 -38.96 21.52
C TYR A 5 21.33 -37.64 20.93
N THR A 6 22.44 -37.74 20.23
CA THR A 6 23.00 -36.75 19.32
C THR A 6 22.34 -36.94 17.95
N GLY A 7 21.55 -35.97 17.51
CA GLY A 7 21.09 -35.84 16.12
C GLY A 7 21.97 -34.82 15.37
N PRO A 8 22.19 -34.98 14.06
CA PRO A 8 23.15 -34.18 13.30
C PRO A 8 22.62 -32.78 13.02
N VAL A 9 23.47 -31.77 13.22
CA VAL A 9 23.27 -30.42 12.69
C VAL A 9 23.48 -30.51 11.17
N MET A 10 22.40 -30.46 10.40
CA MET A 10 22.49 -30.16 8.96
C MET A 10 22.71 -28.65 8.81
N LEU A 11 23.94 -28.27 8.51
CA LEU A 11 24.21 -27.03 7.81
C LEU A 11 23.70 -27.19 6.38
N LEU A 12 22.51 -26.66 6.09
CA LEU A 12 22.13 -26.40 4.70
C LEU A 12 22.85 -25.12 4.27
N SER A 13 24.04 -25.31 3.71
CA SER A 13 24.61 -24.36 2.75
C SER A 13 23.85 -24.53 1.44
N GLY A 14 22.92 -23.62 1.15
CA GLY A 14 22.19 -23.54 -0.10
C GLY A 14 22.23 -22.11 -0.64
N ILE A 15 23.07 -21.89 -1.63
CA ILE A 15 23.05 -20.71 -2.51
C ILE A 15 21.87 -20.90 -3.48
N GLY A 16 20.95 -19.95 -3.52
CA GLY A 16 19.99 -19.70 -4.60
C GLY A 16 19.75 -18.19 -4.63
N LEU A 17 20.45 -17.46 -5.49
CA LEU A 17 20.01 -17.04 -6.83
C LEU A 17 18.89 -15.99 -6.76
N GLY A 18 19.34 -14.73 -6.64
CA GLY A 18 18.78 -13.50 -7.20
C GLY A 18 17.27 -13.37 -7.32
N SER A 19 16.65 -12.78 -6.30
CA SER A 19 15.68 -11.70 -6.55
C SER A 19 16.47 -10.39 -6.62
N GLY A 20 16.20 -9.56 -7.61
CA GLY A 20 16.75 -8.20 -7.70
C GLY A 20 16.13 -7.32 -6.63
N GLN A 21 16.36 -7.63 -5.36
CA GLN A 21 16.08 -6.71 -4.27
C GLN A 21 17.02 -5.51 -4.47
N ALA A 22 16.43 -4.31 -4.49
CA ALA A 22 17.18 -3.07 -4.44
C ALA A 22 18.21 -3.20 -3.31
N SER A 23 19.50 -3.19 -3.66
CA SER A 23 20.56 -3.14 -2.67
C SER A 23 20.42 -1.79 -1.98
N ALA A 24 20.28 -1.82 -0.66
CA ALA A 24 20.02 -0.64 0.14
C ALA A 24 21.19 0.35 0.19
N THR A 25 21.23 1.19 -0.85
CA THR A 25 21.83 2.54 -0.91
C THR A 25 20.98 3.48 -1.76
N ASP A 26 19.97 2.97 -2.47
CA ASP A 26 19.30 3.71 -3.55
C ASP A 26 17.93 4.21 -3.07
N PRO A 27 17.66 5.53 -3.18
CA PRO A 27 16.40 6.11 -2.71
C PRO A 27 15.19 5.62 -3.52
N VAL A 28 15.43 5.14 -4.74
CA VAL A 28 14.42 4.60 -5.66
C VAL A 28 15.04 3.50 -6.53
N PRO A 29 14.25 2.58 -7.11
CA PRO A 29 14.78 1.58 -8.04
C PRO A 29 15.44 2.21 -9.28
N ASP A 30 16.56 1.64 -9.73
CA ASP A 30 17.28 2.08 -10.95
C ASP A 30 16.45 1.95 -12.23
N SER A 31 15.48 1.04 -12.25
CA SER A 31 14.65 0.67 -13.40
C SER A 31 13.33 1.45 -13.49
N LEU A 32 13.21 2.56 -12.76
CA LEU A 32 12.03 3.42 -12.83
C LEU A 32 11.70 3.84 -14.27
N GLN A 33 10.41 3.74 -14.61
CA GLN A 33 9.87 4.22 -15.86
C GLN A 33 8.91 5.36 -15.58
N ASN A 34 9.19 6.55 -16.11
CA ASN A 34 8.25 7.65 -16.00
C ASN A 34 7.16 7.50 -17.08
N VAL A 35 5.92 7.27 -16.64
CA VAL A 35 4.75 7.25 -17.51
C VAL A 35 3.95 8.53 -17.35
N GLU A 36 3.32 8.99 -18.43
CA GLU A 36 2.46 10.17 -18.36
C GLU A 36 1.23 9.86 -17.48
N VAL A 37 1.01 10.72 -16.49
CA VAL A 37 -0.22 10.72 -15.69
C VAL A 37 -1.10 11.83 -16.22
N GLU A 38 -2.28 11.48 -16.69
CA GLU A 38 -3.21 12.45 -17.24
C GLU A 38 -3.62 13.50 -16.20
N GLY A 39 -3.78 14.76 -16.62
CA GLY A 39 -4.09 15.87 -15.71
C GLY A 39 -5.40 15.65 -14.93
N TYR A 40 -6.38 14.96 -15.51
CA TYR A 40 -7.62 14.64 -14.80
C TYR A 40 -7.37 13.74 -13.57
N MET A 41 -6.35 12.88 -13.61
CA MET A 41 -5.99 12.02 -12.48
C MET A 41 -5.45 12.86 -11.33
N ILE A 42 -4.62 13.87 -11.64
CA ILE A 42 -4.09 14.81 -10.64
C ILE A 42 -5.25 15.58 -9.98
N ASP A 43 -6.17 16.12 -10.79
CA ASP A 43 -7.37 16.81 -10.29
C ASP A 43 -8.28 15.85 -9.47
N THR A 44 -8.27 14.55 -9.78
CA THR A 44 -9.01 13.53 -9.03
C THR A 44 -8.40 13.34 -7.64
N VAL A 45 -7.08 13.23 -7.55
CA VAL A 45 -6.34 13.14 -6.29
C VAL A 45 -6.59 14.37 -5.42
N GLU A 46 -6.37 15.58 -5.95
CA GLU A 46 -6.54 16.82 -5.17
C GLU A 46 -7.96 16.99 -4.61
N ARG A 47 -8.96 16.43 -5.30
CA ARG A 47 -10.35 16.45 -4.84
C ARG A 47 -10.67 15.36 -3.82
N ALA A 48 -10.11 14.17 -4.00
CA ALA A 48 -10.39 13.01 -3.15
C ALA A 48 -9.58 13.05 -1.85
N LEU A 49 -8.32 13.48 -1.93
CA LEU A 49 -7.31 13.55 -0.87
C LEU A 49 -6.74 14.98 -0.77
N PRO A 50 -7.56 15.96 -0.35
CA PRO A 50 -7.16 17.36 -0.32
C PRO A 50 -6.19 17.67 0.82
N GLU A 51 -5.02 18.21 0.48
CA GLU A 51 -4.02 18.71 1.43
C GLU A 51 -4.63 19.59 2.55
N GLN A 52 -4.24 19.31 3.79
CA GLN A 52 -4.65 19.97 5.04
C GLN A 52 -6.15 19.92 5.33
N ARG A 53 -6.86 18.97 4.72
CA ARG A 53 -8.28 18.75 4.99
C ARG A 53 -8.55 17.29 5.18
N GLN A 54 -9.20 17.00 6.30
CA GLN A 54 -9.65 15.65 6.61
C GLN A 54 -10.36 15.01 5.40
N VAL A 55 -9.86 13.84 5.05
CA VAL A 55 -10.39 12.99 3.98
C VAL A 55 -11.86 12.65 4.21
N GLY A 56 -12.61 12.37 3.14
CA GLY A 56 -14.00 11.90 3.23
C GLY A 56 -14.10 10.64 4.09
N ALA A 57 -15.05 10.60 5.02
CA ALA A 57 -15.22 9.46 5.93
C ALA A 57 -15.55 8.16 5.19
N GLU A 58 -16.18 8.27 4.02
CA GLU A 58 -16.45 7.16 3.10
C GLU A 58 -15.18 6.46 2.61
N PHE A 59 -14.05 7.17 2.56
CA PHE A 59 -12.77 6.63 2.14
C PHE A 59 -12.06 5.91 3.27
N LEU A 60 -12.59 5.94 4.50
CA LEU A 60 -12.06 5.25 5.66
C LEU A 60 -13.05 4.23 6.23
N ASP A 61 -14.05 3.83 5.43
CA ASP A 61 -15.11 2.92 5.85
C ASP A 61 -14.55 1.52 6.22
N PRO A 62 -14.62 1.09 7.49
CA PRO A 62 -14.08 -0.20 7.92
C PRO A 62 -14.74 -1.42 7.26
N GLN A 63 -15.83 -1.23 6.51
CA GLN A 63 -16.49 -2.30 5.76
C GLN A 63 -15.72 -2.80 4.54
N TYR A 64 -14.78 -2.01 4.01
CA TYR A 64 -13.91 -2.47 2.92
C TYR A 64 -12.54 -2.92 3.45
N ASP A 65 -11.96 -3.88 2.75
CA ASP A 65 -10.61 -4.38 3.01
C ASP A 65 -9.59 -3.48 2.27
N PRO A 66 -8.71 -2.77 2.99
CA PRO A 66 -7.67 -1.93 2.38
C PRO A 66 -6.49 -2.74 1.79
N ASN A 67 -6.69 -4.02 1.47
CA ASN A 67 -5.70 -4.90 0.84
C ASN A 67 -6.23 -5.46 -0.49
N ILE A 68 -5.28 -5.82 -1.35
CA ILE A 68 -5.57 -6.41 -2.65
C ILE A 68 -5.64 -7.93 -2.50
N SER A 69 -6.70 -8.53 -3.02
CA SER A 69 -6.81 -9.98 -3.19
C SER A 69 -6.72 -10.32 -4.68
N PHE A 70 -5.77 -11.19 -5.05
CA PHE A 70 -5.57 -11.55 -6.45
C PHE A 70 -6.58 -12.59 -6.93
N THR A 71 -7.28 -12.30 -8.03
CA THR A 71 -8.24 -13.21 -8.66
C THR A 71 -7.60 -14.06 -9.77
N ALA A 72 -6.37 -13.73 -10.16
CA ALA A 72 -5.53 -14.47 -11.10
C ALA A 72 -4.05 -14.17 -10.81
N ASP A 73 -3.15 -15.02 -11.31
CA ASP A 73 -1.71 -14.77 -11.27
C ASP A 73 -1.40 -13.40 -11.92
N SER A 74 -0.79 -12.49 -11.16
CA SER A 74 -0.68 -11.08 -11.55
C SER A 74 0.67 -10.47 -11.21
N GLN A 75 1.16 -9.62 -12.10
CA GLN A 75 2.22 -8.66 -11.79
C GLN A 75 1.60 -7.36 -11.27
N VAL A 76 2.37 -6.57 -10.52
CA VAL A 76 1.91 -5.30 -9.96
C VAL A 76 2.85 -4.16 -10.34
N ALA A 77 2.29 -3.06 -10.79
CA ALA A 77 2.98 -1.80 -10.97
C ALA A 77 2.50 -0.76 -9.96
N VAL A 78 3.44 -0.01 -9.41
CA VAL A 78 3.20 1.11 -8.50
C VAL A 78 3.70 2.38 -9.16
N THR A 79 2.82 3.37 -9.35
CA THR A 79 3.13 4.67 -9.95
C THR A 79 3.02 5.77 -8.90
N PHE A 80 4.10 6.52 -8.66
CA PHE A 80 4.08 7.69 -7.79
C PHE A 80 3.22 8.81 -8.39
N ILE A 81 2.37 9.44 -7.57
CA ILE A 81 1.52 10.56 -7.99
C ILE A 81 1.96 11.85 -7.32
N SER A 82 1.94 11.89 -5.99
CA SER A 82 2.25 13.09 -5.21
C SER A 82 2.62 12.76 -3.77
N GLU A 83 3.18 13.76 -3.08
CA GLU A 83 3.53 13.76 -1.66
C GLU A 83 3.04 15.08 -1.04
N GLY A 84 2.23 14.98 0.02
CA GLY A 84 1.81 16.07 0.91
C GLY A 84 2.65 16.19 2.18
N ALA A 85 3.56 15.25 2.42
CA ALA A 85 4.32 15.14 3.66
C ALA A 85 5.67 15.88 3.68
N GLY A 86 6.08 16.32 4.87
CA GLY A 86 7.45 16.76 5.13
C GLY A 86 8.43 15.64 5.49
N TYR A 87 7.96 14.41 5.67
CA TYR A 87 8.76 13.25 6.07
C TYR A 87 9.39 12.56 4.87
N ARG A 88 10.56 11.95 5.10
CA ARG A 88 11.24 11.11 4.11
C ARG A 88 10.75 9.68 4.24
N ASN A 89 9.52 9.47 3.82
CA ASN A 89 8.82 8.20 3.98
C ASN A 89 9.45 7.10 3.12
N THR A 90 9.44 5.86 3.61
CA THR A 90 9.75 4.68 2.78
C THR A 90 8.43 3.98 2.46
N LEU A 91 8.19 3.72 1.18
CA LEU A 91 7.04 2.93 0.71
C LEU A 91 7.46 1.48 0.53
N GLY A 92 6.70 0.55 1.08
CA GLY A 92 6.90 -0.88 0.89
C GLY A 92 5.61 -1.64 0.67
N TYR A 93 5.76 -2.94 0.45
CA TYR A 93 4.67 -3.88 0.25
C TYR A 93 4.90 -5.16 1.05
N PHE A 94 3.84 -5.89 1.30
CA PHE A 94 3.89 -7.22 1.89
C PHE A 94 2.84 -8.12 1.25
N SER A 95 3.19 -9.35 0.97
CA SER A 95 2.27 -10.37 0.46
C SER A 95 2.12 -11.50 1.46
N TYR A 96 0.91 -12.06 1.52
CA TYR A 96 0.55 -13.05 2.52
C TYR A 96 -0.57 -13.98 2.06
N ASP A 97 -0.58 -15.18 2.60
CA ASP A 97 -1.65 -16.14 2.40
C ASP A 97 -2.91 -15.72 3.17
N ALA A 98 -4.09 -16.03 2.62
CA ALA A 98 -5.34 -15.85 3.33
C ALA A 98 -5.32 -16.61 4.68
N GLY A 99 -5.59 -15.88 5.77
CA GLY A 99 -5.56 -16.42 7.13
C GLY A 99 -4.19 -16.42 7.83
N ALA A 100 -3.17 -15.78 7.24
CA ALA A 100 -1.84 -15.64 7.88
C ALA A 100 -1.89 -15.03 9.29
N PHE A 101 -2.90 -14.19 9.56
CA PHE A 101 -3.10 -13.51 10.84
C PHE A 101 -4.14 -14.19 11.75
N ASP A 102 -4.69 -15.33 11.35
CA ASP A 102 -5.79 -15.97 12.08
C ASP A 102 -5.39 -16.35 13.51
N GLY A 103 -6.14 -15.82 14.47
CA GLY A 103 -5.94 -16.09 15.89
C GLY A 103 -4.72 -15.41 16.51
N LEU A 104 -4.02 -14.54 15.78
CA LEU A 104 -2.98 -13.67 16.33
C LEU A 104 -3.61 -12.43 16.97
N THR A 105 -2.94 -11.92 17.99
CA THR A 105 -3.16 -10.57 18.51
C THR A 105 -2.04 -9.64 18.11
N PHE A 106 -2.26 -8.33 18.16
CA PHE A 106 -1.22 -7.34 17.87
C PHE A 106 0.02 -7.60 18.74
N GLY A 107 -0.19 -7.90 20.03
CA GLY A 107 0.89 -8.20 20.97
C GLY A 107 1.58 -9.56 20.76
N ASP A 108 1.01 -10.48 19.98
CA ASP A 108 1.73 -11.68 19.54
C ASP A 108 2.76 -11.37 18.44
N ILE A 109 2.56 -10.25 17.72
CA ILE A 109 3.42 -9.81 16.61
C ILE A 109 4.43 -8.76 17.08
N ASP A 110 4.06 -7.85 17.98
CA ASP A 110 4.96 -6.86 18.61
C ASP A 110 5.90 -7.54 19.63
N LEU A 111 6.90 -8.27 19.11
CA LEU A 111 7.79 -9.12 19.89
C LEU A 111 8.73 -8.32 20.80
N ASN A 112 9.06 -7.09 20.41
CA ASN A 112 9.92 -6.20 21.20
C ASN A 112 9.12 -5.27 22.14
N GLY A 113 7.80 -5.21 22.02
CA GLY A 113 6.93 -4.35 22.84
C GLY A 113 7.11 -2.86 22.54
N SER A 114 7.48 -2.53 21.30
CA SER A 114 7.71 -1.16 20.84
C SER A 114 6.42 -0.38 20.63
N GLY A 115 5.30 -1.08 20.44
CA GLY A 115 4.03 -0.50 20.03
C GLY A 115 3.91 -0.26 18.52
N SER A 116 4.85 -0.72 17.71
CA SER A 116 4.80 -0.65 16.24
C SER A 116 5.31 -1.96 15.64
N ILE A 117 4.55 -2.57 14.73
CA ILE A 117 5.01 -3.77 14.04
C ILE A 117 6.07 -3.38 13.02
N SER A 118 7.27 -3.96 13.15
CA SER A 118 8.36 -3.81 12.19
C SER A 118 8.25 -4.83 11.05
N ALA A 119 8.86 -4.53 9.90
CA ALA A 119 8.94 -5.48 8.79
C ALA A 119 9.52 -6.84 9.20
N ARG A 120 10.51 -6.86 10.09
CA ARG A 120 11.15 -8.09 10.57
C ARG A 120 10.25 -8.92 11.48
N GLU A 121 9.38 -8.26 12.26
CA GLU A 121 8.37 -8.96 13.05
C GLU A 121 7.31 -9.58 12.14
N LEU A 122 6.89 -8.83 11.11
CA LEU A 122 5.95 -9.33 10.11
C LEU A 122 6.52 -10.55 9.36
N GLU A 123 7.76 -10.48 8.86
CA GLU A 123 8.46 -11.60 8.22
C GLU A 123 8.56 -12.87 9.09
N GLY A 124 8.42 -12.73 10.41
CA GLY A 124 8.44 -13.85 11.35
C GLY A 124 7.14 -14.66 11.39
N ILE A 125 6.05 -14.17 10.77
CA ILE A 125 4.73 -14.81 10.80
C ILE A 125 4.61 -15.87 9.70
N SER A 126 4.08 -17.04 10.06
CA SER A 126 3.77 -18.09 9.09
C SER A 126 2.66 -17.63 8.14
N GLY A 127 2.90 -17.75 6.83
CA GLY A 127 1.96 -17.29 5.81
C GLY A 127 2.22 -15.85 5.35
N ILE A 128 3.31 -15.21 5.81
CA ILE A 128 3.88 -14.05 5.11
C ILE A 128 4.83 -14.58 4.03
N ASN A 129 4.60 -14.15 2.80
CA ASN A 129 5.26 -14.67 1.61
C ASN A 129 6.47 -13.79 1.26
N GLU A 130 6.27 -12.47 1.32
CA GLU A 130 7.32 -11.49 1.08
C GLU A 130 7.00 -10.17 1.78
N VAL A 131 8.02 -9.49 2.30
CA VAL A 131 7.98 -8.07 2.63
C VAL A 131 9.07 -7.40 1.82
N GLY A 132 8.77 -6.29 1.15
CA GLY A 132 9.71 -5.63 0.26
C GLY A 132 9.55 -4.12 0.21
N ILE A 133 10.59 -3.45 -0.27
CA ILE A 133 10.61 -2.00 -0.47
C ILE A 133 10.23 -1.68 -1.91
N VAL A 134 9.32 -0.72 -2.08
CA VAL A 134 8.97 -0.12 -3.38
C VAL A 134 9.85 1.10 -3.63
N PHE A 135 9.79 2.09 -2.74
CA PHE A 135 10.60 3.31 -2.78
C PHE A 135 11.28 3.52 -1.44
N GLY A 136 12.62 3.53 -1.43
CA GLY A 136 13.40 3.85 -0.23
C GLY A 136 13.09 5.25 0.30
N ASN A 137 12.94 6.22 -0.60
CA ASN A 137 12.50 7.58 -0.35
C ASN A 137 11.29 7.91 -1.25
N ALA A 138 10.09 7.83 -0.69
CA ALA A 138 8.82 8.15 -1.33
C ALA A 138 8.55 9.66 -1.46
N SER A 139 9.60 10.48 -1.50
CA SER A 139 9.49 11.93 -1.63
C SER A 139 9.61 12.41 -3.08
N GLY A 140 8.78 13.39 -3.42
CA GLY A 140 8.77 14.02 -4.74
C GLY A 140 9.99 14.91 -4.98
N SER A 141 10.41 15.03 -6.25
CA SER A 141 11.52 15.91 -6.68
C SER A 141 11.23 17.40 -6.44
N GLY A 142 9.95 17.77 -6.39
CA GLY A 142 9.44 19.08 -5.99
C GLY A 142 8.94 19.16 -4.54
N GLY A 143 9.16 18.11 -3.74
CA GLY A 143 8.70 18.02 -2.36
C GLY A 143 9.40 19.00 -1.40
N PHE A 144 9.14 18.87 -0.10
CA PHE A 144 9.64 19.81 0.90
C PHE A 144 11.16 19.91 0.89
N ALA A 145 11.68 21.14 1.04
CA ALA A 145 13.11 21.40 1.01
C ALA A 145 13.85 20.57 2.08
N GLY A 146 14.74 19.69 1.63
CA GLY A 146 15.48 18.79 2.49
C GLY A 146 14.89 17.39 2.62
N SER A 147 13.80 17.05 1.92
CA SER A 147 13.35 15.64 1.79
C SER A 147 14.36 14.79 1.01
N GLY A 148 15.09 15.42 0.08
CA GLY A 148 15.99 14.69 -0.83
C GLY A 148 15.22 13.81 -1.83
N GLY A 149 13.93 14.11 -2.05
CA GLY A 149 13.07 13.40 -2.97
C GLY A 149 13.56 13.47 -4.41
N THR A 150 13.37 12.38 -5.13
CA THR A 150 13.78 12.22 -6.53
C THR A 150 12.65 11.75 -7.43
N LEU A 151 11.50 11.35 -6.85
CA LEU A 151 10.37 10.84 -7.60
C LEU A 151 9.67 11.97 -8.36
N ASN A 152 9.37 11.73 -9.62
CA ASN A 152 8.49 12.57 -10.42
C ASN A 152 7.13 11.88 -10.52
N THR A 153 6.05 12.68 -10.57
CA THR A 153 4.73 12.14 -10.91
C THR A 153 4.83 11.28 -12.17
N GLY A 154 4.31 10.06 -12.10
CA GLY A 154 4.41 9.07 -13.16
C GLY A 154 5.57 8.08 -13.03
N ASP A 155 6.52 8.29 -12.13
CA ASP A 155 7.58 7.31 -11.87
C ASP A 155 6.95 5.99 -11.41
N THR A 156 7.14 4.96 -12.24
CA THR A 156 6.49 3.66 -12.14
C THR A 156 7.51 2.56 -12.00
N TRP A 157 7.26 1.67 -11.05
CA TRP A 157 8.04 0.46 -10.86
C TRP A 157 7.14 -0.77 -10.89
N VAL A 158 7.56 -1.80 -11.61
CA VAL A 158 6.94 -3.13 -11.53
C VAL A 158 7.67 -3.90 -10.45
N ILE A 159 6.92 -4.38 -9.45
CA ILE A 159 7.49 -5.12 -8.32
C ILE A 159 8.32 -6.30 -8.85
N GLY A 160 9.55 -6.44 -8.35
CA GLY A 160 10.49 -7.47 -8.79
C GLY A 160 11.32 -7.10 -10.02
N ASP A 161 11.45 -5.81 -10.35
CA ASP A 161 12.30 -5.30 -11.43
C ASP A 161 11.80 -5.65 -12.84
N GLY A 162 10.48 -5.60 -13.03
CA GLY A 162 9.84 -5.76 -14.34
C GLY A 162 9.81 -4.47 -15.16
N SER A 163 9.31 -4.58 -16.38
CA SER A 163 9.04 -3.43 -17.26
C SER A 163 7.54 -3.13 -17.35
N PHE A 164 7.20 -1.84 -17.49
CA PHE A 164 5.83 -1.37 -17.65
C PHE A 164 5.66 -0.67 -19.00
N SER A 165 4.59 -0.96 -19.73
CA SER A 165 4.25 -0.24 -20.95
C SER A 165 2.79 0.18 -20.90
N LEU A 166 2.56 1.49 -21.03
CA LEU A 166 1.23 2.10 -21.06
C LEU A 166 0.90 2.55 -22.48
N THR A 167 -0.33 2.28 -22.90
CA THR A 167 -0.96 2.80 -24.11
C THR A 167 -2.25 3.51 -23.71
N ASP A 168 -2.85 4.27 -24.63
CA ASP A 168 -4.09 5.03 -24.37
C ASP A 168 -5.24 4.17 -23.81
N ASP A 169 -5.28 2.87 -24.14
CA ASP A 169 -6.41 1.98 -23.81
C ASP A 169 -6.02 0.78 -22.91
N SER A 170 -4.74 0.57 -22.59
CA SER A 170 -4.28 -0.60 -21.81
C SER A 170 -2.85 -0.47 -21.32
N TRP A 171 -2.45 -1.34 -20.40
CA TRP A 171 -1.04 -1.52 -20.04
C TRP A 171 -0.61 -3.00 -20.08
N THR A 172 0.70 -3.19 -20.16
CA THR A 172 1.33 -4.52 -20.05
C THR A 172 2.54 -4.45 -19.12
N MET A 173 2.84 -5.58 -18.50
CA MET A 173 4.03 -5.78 -17.69
C MET A 173 4.81 -6.99 -18.18
N GLU A 174 6.14 -6.89 -18.24
CA GLU A 174 7.01 -8.01 -18.61
C GLU A 174 8.11 -8.18 -17.56
N GLY A 175 8.40 -9.42 -17.12
CA GLY A 175 9.31 -9.67 -16.01
C GLY A 175 8.70 -9.28 -14.65
N GLY A 176 9.52 -9.08 -13.62
CA GLY A 176 9.00 -8.79 -12.28
C GLY A 176 8.51 -10.02 -11.52
N THR A 177 8.05 -9.77 -10.30
CA THR A 177 7.39 -10.73 -9.42
C THR A 177 5.98 -11.01 -9.93
N VAL A 178 5.61 -12.28 -9.97
CA VAL A 178 4.24 -12.73 -10.22
C VAL A 178 3.67 -13.18 -8.88
N PHE A 179 2.60 -12.53 -8.45
CA PHE A 179 1.82 -12.95 -7.30
C PHE A 179 0.79 -13.98 -7.76
N GLU A 180 0.74 -15.13 -7.09
CA GLU A 180 -0.21 -16.19 -7.43
C GLU A 180 -1.65 -15.77 -7.06
N GLN A 181 -2.63 -16.30 -7.79
CA GLN A 181 -4.03 -16.18 -7.40
C GLN A 181 -4.24 -16.53 -5.91
N ASP A 182 -5.20 -15.86 -5.25
CA ASP A 182 -5.57 -16.01 -3.84
C ASP A 182 -4.49 -15.52 -2.85
N THR A 183 -3.38 -14.96 -3.35
CA THR A 183 -2.43 -14.18 -2.54
C THR A 183 -3.06 -12.85 -2.16
N GLN A 184 -2.79 -12.39 -0.93
CA GLN A 184 -3.12 -11.04 -0.49
C GLN A 184 -1.90 -10.13 -0.62
N LEU A 185 -2.12 -8.87 -0.99
CA LEU A 185 -1.08 -7.84 -1.09
C LEU A 185 -1.52 -6.59 -0.33
N GLY A 186 -0.69 -6.17 0.61
CA GLY A 186 -0.81 -4.90 1.30
C GLY A 186 0.42 -4.01 1.05
N PHE A 187 0.25 -2.73 1.33
CA PHE A 187 1.29 -1.70 1.31
C PHE A 187 1.55 -1.14 2.70
N PHE A 188 2.69 -0.48 2.89
CA PHE A 188 3.00 0.25 4.12
C PHE A 188 3.84 1.48 3.86
N VAL A 189 3.73 2.47 4.75
CA VAL A 189 4.64 3.60 4.88
C VAL A 189 5.42 3.47 6.18
N ALA A 190 6.74 3.39 6.11
CA ALA A 190 7.62 3.58 7.26
C ALA A 190 7.98 5.07 7.34
N ALA A 191 7.43 5.76 8.34
CA ALA A 191 7.46 7.20 8.41
C ALA A 191 8.86 7.74 8.72
N ASN A 192 9.31 8.70 7.91
CA ASN A 192 10.63 9.33 8.02
C ASN A 192 11.79 8.31 8.17
N ALA A 193 11.65 7.16 7.49
CA ALA A 193 12.58 6.04 7.57
C ALA A 193 13.85 6.28 6.76
N TRP A 194 13.77 7.05 5.66
CA TRP A 194 14.93 7.35 4.83
C TRP A 194 15.86 8.38 5.47
N THR A 195 17.09 7.96 5.73
CA THR A 195 18.12 8.79 6.38
C THR A 195 18.93 9.62 5.39
N GLY A 196 18.90 9.26 4.10
CA GLY A 196 19.75 9.81 3.05
C GLY A 196 20.66 8.75 2.41
N ASP A 197 20.90 7.66 3.14
CA ASP A 197 21.77 6.55 2.75
C ASP A 197 21.26 5.18 3.24
N GLU A 198 20.52 5.13 4.35
CA GLU A 198 19.89 3.92 4.90
C GLU A 198 18.38 4.11 5.12
N ILE A 199 17.64 3.00 5.16
CA ILE A 199 16.25 2.87 5.59
C ILE A 199 16.22 2.32 7.02
N LYS A 200 15.65 3.09 7.96
CA LYS A 200 15.43 2.63 9.35
C LYS A 200 14.53 1.39 9.39
N GLY A 201 14.85 0.45 10.27
CA GLY A 201 14.10 -0.80 10.43
C GLY A 201 14.39 -1.85 9.34
N TRP A 202 14.91 -1.43 8.18
CA TRP A 202 15.33 -2.31 7.09
C TRP A 202 16.83 -2.59 7.16
N ASP A 203 17.65 -1.54 7.04
CA ASP A 203 19.11 -1.64 6.92
C ASP A 203 19.81 -1.63 8.28
N ASN A 204 19.10 -1.17 9.30
CA ASN A 204 19.59 -1.09 10.66
C ASN A 204 18.51 -1.54 11.66
N ASN A 205 18.81 -1.49 12.96
CA ASN A 205 17.90 -1.93 14.01
C ASN A 205 17.18 -0.74 14.68
N GLN A 206 17.03 0.40 13.98
CA GLN A 206 16.27 1.51 14.52
C GLN A 206 14.78 1.21 14.44
N GLU A 207 14.07 1.42 15.55
CA GLU A 207 12.62 1.43 15.57
C GLU A 207 12.09 2.55 14.67
N VAL A 208 11.02 2.26 13.94
CA VAL A 208 10.36 3.18 13.04
C VAL A 208 8.86 2.97 13.11
N ASN A 209 8.11 4.07 13.18
CA ASN A 209 6.66 3.99 13.08
C ASN A 209 6.31 3.55 11.66
N THR A 210 5.67 2.39 11.57
CA THR A 210 5.23 1.83 10.29
C THR A 210 3.71 1.77 10.28
N TYR A 211 3.12 2.30 9.22
CA TYR A 211 1.69 2.32 9.01
C TYR A 211 1.38 1.44 7.81
N TRP A 212 0.72 0.33 8.11
CA TRP A 212 0.31 -0.72 7.21
C TRP A 212 -1.08 -0.43 6.66
N SER A 213 -1.33 -0.89 5.44
CA SER A 213 -2.68 -0.96 4.88
C SER A 213 -3.60 -1.83 5.73
N LEU A 214 -3.10 -2.92 6.31
CA LEU A 214 -3.89 -3.76 7.21
C LEU A 214 -4.04 -3.10 8.59
N ASP A 215 -5.24 -2.58 8.87
CA ASP A 215 -5.63 -1.85 10.09
C ASP A 215 -5.20 -2.55 11.40
N PHE A 216 -5.16 -3.88 11.40
CA PHE A 216 -4.74 -4.71 12.53
C PHE A 216 -3.25 -4.58 12.91
N LEU A 217 -2.38 -4.20 11.97
CA LEU A 217 -0.94 -4.10 12.20
C LEU A 217 -0.51 -2.71 12.70
N ASN A 218 -1.46 -1.77 12.83
CA ASN A 218 -1.12 -0.36 13.08
C ASN A 218 -1.01 0.00 14.57
N PRO A 219 -0.17 0.99 14.91
CA PRO A 219 0.24 1.30 16.30
C PRO A 219 -0.89 1.76 17.24
N GLU A 220 -2.05 2.15 16.72
CA GLU A 220 -3.22 2.57 17.49
C GLU A 220 -3.88 1.39 18.23
N ASN A 221 -3.55 0.16 17.86
CA ASN A 221 -4.12 -1.04 18.43
C ASN A 221 -3.57 -1.34 19.83
N ALA A 222 -4.46 -1.83 20.69
CA ALA A 222 -4.02 -2.44 21.95
C ALA A 222 -3.34 -3.78 21.67
N ALA A 223 -2.46 -4.23 22.57
CA ALA A 223 -1.82 -5.54 22.46
C ALA A 223 -2.80 -6.72 22.32
N SER A 224 -4.04 -6.57 22.80
CA SER A 224 -5.09 -7.60 22.69
C SER A 224 -5.96 -7.49 21.43
N ALA A 225 -5.73 -6.49 20.57
CA ALA A 225 -6.46 -6.34 19.31
C ALA A 225 -6.31 -7.60 18.47
N THR A 226 -7.31 -7.88 17.64
CA THR A 226 -7.31 -9.00 16.68
C THR A 226 -7.70 -8.47 15.31
N LEU A 227 -7.58 -9.30 14.27
CA LEU A 227 -7.99 -8.93 12.92
C LEU A 227 -9.44 -8.40 12.84
N ASP A 228 -10.34 -8.93 13.68
CA ASP A 228 -11.76 -8.56 13.72
C ASP A 228 -12.10 -7.49 14.80
N ASP A 229 -11.11 -7.04 15.58
CA ASP A 229 -11.29 -6.08 16.69
C ASP A 229 -10.09 -5.14 16.75
N VAL A 230 -10.13 -4.13 15.88
CA VAL A 230 -9.11 -3.11 15.69
C VAL A 230 -9.61 -1.74 16.18
N SER A 231 -8.69 -0.82 16.42
CA SER A 231 -9.02 0.56 16.80
C SER A 231 -9.68 1.32 15.65
N ASP A 232 -10.73 2.11 15.93
CA ASP A 232 -11.44 2.93 14.90
C ASP A 232 -10.54 3.94 14.17
N VAL A 233 -9.36 4.21 14.71
CA VAL A 233 -8.38 5.17 14.16
C VAL A 233 -7.16 4.48 13.55
N SER A 234 -7.08 3.15 13.55
CA SER A 234 -5.91 2.42 13.04
C SER A 234 -5.83 2.36 11.52
N ARG A 235 -6.75 2.99 10.78
CA ARG A 235 -6.67 3.07 9.33
C ARG A 235 -5.73 4.17 8.87
N HIS A 236 -4.73 3.80 8.08
CA HIS A 236 -3.75 4.74 7.51
C HIS A 236 -3.78 4.81 5.98
N VAL A 237 -4.72 4.10 5.34
CA VAL A 237 -4.85 4.08 3.89
C VAL A 237 -6.25 4.49 3.45
N ALA A 238 -6.31 5.38 2.47
CA ALA A 238 -7.47 5.61 1.63
C ALA A 238 -7.25 4.85 0.31
N MET A 239 -7.98 3.75 0.11
CA MET A 239 -7.86 2.89 -1.06
C MET A 239 -9.12 3.03 -1.94
N LEU A 240 -8.98 3.65 -3.10
CA LEU A 240 -10.07 4.07 -3.95
C LEU A 240 -10.00 3.39 -5.32
N ASN A 241 -11.11 2.83 -5.77
CA ASN A 241 -11.25 2.42 -7.17
C ASN A 241 -11.52 3.66 -8.02
N VAL A 242 -10.74 3.91 -9.06
CA VAL A 242 -11.00 5.02 -9.98
C VAL A 242 -12.04 4.56 -11.01
N GLU A 243 -13.21 5.21 -11.05
CA GLU A 243 -14.32 4.76 -11.90
C GLU A 243 -13.93 4.70 -13.37
N GLY A 244 -14.07 3.52 -13.98
CA GLY A 244 -13.77 3.30 -15.40
C GLY A 244 -12.30 3.03 -15.71
N GLU A 245 -11.43 3.08 -14.71
CA GLU A 245 -10.00 2.81 -14.80
C GLU A 245 -9.72 1.57 -13.94
N ASN A 246 -9.22 0.46 -14.49
CA ASN A 246 -8.94 -0.77 -13.71
C ASN A 246 -7.69 -0.61 -12.81
N GLN A 247 -7.70 0.39 -11.94
CA GLN A 247 -6.58 0.80 -11.12
C GLN A 247 -7.06 1.33 -9.77
N ILE A 248 -6.20 1.19 -8.78
CA ILE A 248 -6.44 1.64 -7.41
C ILE A 248 -5.65 2.92 -7.18
N LEU A 249 -6.32 3.97 -6.71
CA LEU A 249 -5.68 5.13 -6.12
C LEU A 249 -5.49 4.86 -4.62
N MET A 250 -4.26 4.96 -4.14
CA MET A 250 -3.91 4.72 -2.75
C MET A 250 -3.23 5.96 -2.16
N GLY A 251 -3.75 6.45 -1.04
CA GLY A 251 -3.19 7.54 -0.26
C GLY A 251 -2.91 7.11 1.18
N PHE A 252 -1.78 7.54 1.75
CA PHE A 252 -1.38 7.25 3.12
C PHE A 252 -1.40 8.49 4.01
N GLU A 253 -1.67 8.26 5.30
CA GLU A 253 -1.37 9.19 6.40
C GLU A 253 -0.13 8.68 7.15
N ASP A 254 0.90 9.54 7.30
CA ASP A 254 2.21 9.19 7.87
C ASP A 254 2.37 9.56 9.37
N LEU A 255 1.33 10.12 9.99
CA LEU A 255 1.29 10.40 11.43
C LEU A 255 0.32 9.48 12.16
N LEU A 256 0.71 9.13 13.39
CA LEU A 256 -0.11 8.36 14.31
C LEU A 256 -1.49 9.02 14.48
N ARG A 257 -2.56 8.25 14.30
CA ARG A 257 -3.92 8.77 14.36
C ARG A 257 -4.48 8.67 15.79
N PRO A 258 -5.39 9.58 16.21
CA PRO A 258 -6.06 10.63 15.44
C PRO A 258 -5.30 11.99 15.43
N TYR A 259 -3.97 11.99 15.59
CA TYR A 259 -3.17 13.19 15.42
C TYR A 259 -2.94 13.46 13.91
N GLY A 260 -2.18 14.50 13.56
CA GLY A 260 -1.99 14.90 12.16
C GLY A 260 -3.17 15.70 11.57
N ASP A 261 -3.17 15.86 10.26
CA ASP A 261 -4.20 16.53 9.46
C ASP A 261 -5.21 15.56 8.82
N ASN A 262 -4.91 14.25 8.79
CA ASN A 262 -5.85 13.19 8.40
C ASN A 262 -6.38 13.37 6.97
N ASP A 263 -5.55 13.89 6.07
CA ASP A 263 -5.89 14.11 4.66
C ASP A 263 -5.45 12.95 3.73
N PHE A 264 -4.59 12.05 4.23
CA PHE A 264 -4.15 10.82 3.57
C PHE A 264 -3.47 11.07 2.23
N ASN A 265 -2.82 12.24 2.07
CA ASN A 265 -2.07 12.58 0.87
C ASN A 265 -0.54 12.64 1.11
N ASP A 266 -0.07 12.20 2.26
CA ASP A 266 1.35 12.17 2.64
C ASP A 266 2.19 11.36 1.67
N ALA A 267 1.63 10.26 1.16
CA ALA A 267 2.16 9.52 0.03
C ALA A 267 1.01 9.00 -0.83
N VAL A 268 0.98 9.39 -2.11
CA VAL A 268 -0.09 9.02 -3.05
C VAL A 268 0.46 8.29 -4.26
N PHE A 269 -0.13 7.14 -4.58
CA PHE A 269 0.28 6.30 -5.69
C PHE A 269 -0.91 5.61 -6.37
N LEU A 270 -0.69 5.20 -7.62
CA LEU A 270 -1.58 4.28 -8.32
C LEU A 270 -1.02 2.86 -8.25
N VAL A 271 -1.91 1.89 -8.10
CA VAL A 271 -1.60 0.47 -8.18
C VAL A 271 -2.38 -0.14 -9.35
N ARG A 272 -1.66 -0.86 -10.21
CA ARG A 272 -2.20 -1.57 -11.37
C ARG A 272 -1.73 -3.01 -11.35
N THR A 273 -2.54 -3.91 -11.93
CA THR A 273 -2.15 -5.31 -12.16
C THR A 273 -2.05 -5.64 -13.64
N ASN A 274 -1.26 -6.66 -13.96
CA ASN A 274 -1.33 -7.33 -15.25
C ASN A 274 -1.56 -8.83 -15.00
N PRO A 275 -2.72 -9.41 -15.40
CA PRO A 275 -3.80 -8.78 -16.18
C PRO A 275 -4.53 -7.67 -15.42
N GLU A 276 -5.22 -6.77 -16.14
CA GLU A 276 -5.89 -5.59 -15.56
C GLU A 276 -7.00 -5.95 -14.58
N ASP A 277 -7.63 -7.12 -14.74
CA ASP A 277 -8.64 -7.69 -13.85
C ASP A 277 -8.05 -8.59 -12.76
N GLY A 278 -6.74 -8.49 -12.53
CA GLY A 278 -5.98 -9.29 -11.56
C GLY A 278 -6.42 -9.14 -10.10
N PHE A 279 -7.14 -8.06 -9.74
CA PHE A 279 -7.72 -7.88 -8.41
C PHE A 279 -9.22 -7.55 -8.45
N ASP A 280 -9.91 -7.86 -7.35
CA ASP A 280 -11.32 -7.47 -7.15
C ASP A 280 -11.43 -6.08 -6.50
N THR A 281 -11.88 -5.08 -7.25
CA THR A 281 -12.16 -3.72 -6.74
C THR A 281 -13.59 -3.51 -6.29
N SER A 282 -14.46 -4.52 -6.38
CA SER A 282 -15.91 -4.34 -6.22
C SER A 282 -16.33 -3.89 -4.82
N ASN A 283 -15.49 -4.12 -3.81
CA ASN A 283 -15.73 -3.70 -2.43
C ASN A 283 -15.02 -2.39 -2.06
N LEU A 284 -14.24 -1.79 -2.97
CA LEU A 284 -13.56 -0.53 -2.71
C LEU A 284 -14.50 0.66 -2.93
N PRO A 285 -14.40 1.72 -2.11
CA PRO A 285 -15.06 2.99 -2.41
C PRO A 285 -14.59 3.50 -3.77
N THR A 286 -15.52 3.99 -4.57
CA THR A 286 -15.24 4.47 -5.93
C THR A 286 -15.10 5.98 -5.95
N VAL A 287 -14.11 6.48 -6.68
CA VAL A 287 -13.96 7.89 -7.02
C VAL A 287 -14.17 8.09 -8.51
N SER A 288 -15.13 8.94 -8.90
CA SER A 288 -15.27 9.32 -10.31
C SER A 288 -14.10 10.18 -10.73
N PRO A 289 -13.52 10.01 -11.93
CA PRO A 289 -12.51 10.91 -12.47
C PRO A 289 -12.98 12.38 -12.46
N ALA A 290 -12.06 13.30 -12.18
CA ALA A 290 -12.31 14.71 -12.41
C ALA A 290 -12.63 14.96 -13.89
N PRO A 291 -13.47 15.97 -14.21
CA PRO A 291 -13.74 16.30 -15.60
C PRO A 291 -12.41 16.62 -16.29
N SER A 292 -12.11 15.94 -17.40
CA SER A 292 -10.95 16.30 -18.22
C SER A 292 -11.01 17.81 -18.52
N PRO A 293 -9.87 18.53 -18.60
CA PRO A 293 -9.83 19.94 -18.96
C PRO A 293 -10.38 20.20 -20.39
N GLY A 294 -11.69 20.09 -20.55
CA GLY A 294 -12.42 20.36 -21.77
C GLY A 294 -12.60 21.85 -21.92
N LEU A 295 -12.16 22.38 -23.05
CA LEU A 295 -12.38 23.75 -23.52
C LEU A 295 -13.71 24.33 -23.02
N GLY A 296 -13.62 25.11 -21.95
CA GLY A 296 -14.62 26.00 -21.37
C GLY A 296 -16.08 25.57 -21.46
N LEU A 297 -16.61 24.91 -20.42
CA LEU A 297 -17.99 25.14 -20.00
C LEU A 297 -18.10 25.25 -18.48
N ILE A 298 -18.89 26.24 -18.08
CA ILE A 298 -19.00 26.87 -16.77
C ILE A 298 -19.58 25.92 -15.72
N GLY A 299 -18.95 25.94 -14.54
CA GLY A 299 -19.42 25.54 -13.21
C GLY A 299 -20.75 24.81 -13.07
N THR A 300 -20.68 23.56 -12.63
CA THR A 300 -21.77 22.91 -11.89
C THR A 300 -21.18 22.08 -10.76
N SER A 301 -21.53 22.45 -9.53
CA SER A 301 -21.30 21.65 -8.33
C SER A 301 -22.01 20.31 -8.49
N PHE A 302 -21.29 19.19 -8.38
CA PHE A 302 -21.90 17.86 -8.37
C PHE A 302 -21.59 17.13 -7.07
N LEU A 303 -22.66 16.57 -6.50
CA LEU A 303 -22.70 15.74 -5.32
C LEU A 303 -22.05 14.38 -5.63
N VAL A 304 -21.19 13.90 -4.73
CA VAL A 304 -20.74 12.50 -4.70
C VAL A 304 -21.98 11.62 -4.52
N GLY A 305 -22.27 10.77 -5.51
CA GLY A 305 -23.42 9.87 -5.51
C GLY A 305 -23.01 8.47 -5.04
N ALA A 306 -23.15 8.17 -3.75
CA ALA A 306 -23.03 6.79 -3.25
C ALA A 306 -24.31 6.01 -3.59
N GLY A 307 -24.21 5.05 -4.51
CA GLY A 307 -25.31 4.16 -4.90
C GLY A 307 -25.24 2.80 -4.24
N PHE A 308 -25.79 2.63 -3.02
CA PHE A 308 -26.05 1.29 -2.47
C PHE A 308 -27.36 0.72 -3.01
N LEU A 309 -27.28 -0.29 -3.88
CA LEU A 309 -28.46 -0.99 -4.41
C LEU A 309 -28.98 -2.03 -3.41
N ALA A 310 -29.77 -1.61 -2.43
CA ALA A 310 -30.44 -2.52 -1.50
C ALA A 310 -31.64 -3.22 -2.17
N THR A 311 -31.49 -4.49 -2.55
CA THR A 311 -32.59 -5.32 -3.06
C THR A 311 -33.51 -5.77 -1.92
N THR A 312 -34.65 -5.10 -1.76
CA THR A 312 -35.68 -5.53 -0.80
C THR A 312 -36.53 -6.68 -1.36
N ARG A 313 -36.29 -7.90 -0.86
CA ARG A 313 -37.17 -9.06 -1.06
C ARG A 313 -38.48 -8.87 -0.28
N THR A 314 -39.57 -8.59 -0.99
CA THR A 314 -40.91 -8.57 -0.41
C THR A 314 -41.43 -10.00 -0.18
N ARG A 315 -41.54 -10.41 1.09
CA ARG A 315 -42.29 -11.63 1.48
C ARG A 315 -43.80 -11.31 1.51
N ARG A 316 -44.55 -11.88 0.56
CA ARG A 316 -46.02 -11.99 0.66
C ARG A 316 -46.38 -13.05 1.71
N ARG A 317 -47.12 -12.68 2.75
CA ARG A 317 -47.93 -13.63 3.54
C ARG A 317 -49.38 -13.57 3.08
N LYS A 318 -49.97 -14.75 2.89
CA LYS A 318 -51.42 -14.96 2.92
C LYS A 318 -51.89 -14.95 4.37
#